data_AF-A0A8K0G9I3-F1
#
_entry.id   AF-A0A8K0G9I3-F1
#
_cell.length_a   1.000
_cell.length_b   1.000
_cell.length_c   1.000
_cell.angle_alpha   90.00
_cell.angle_beta   90.00
_cell.angle_gamma   90.00
#
_symmetry.space_group_name_H-M   'P 1'
#
loop_
_entity.id
_entity.type
_entity.pdbx_description
1 polymer ?
#
loop_
_entity_poly.entity_id
_entity_poly.type
_entity_poly.pdbx_seq_one_letter_code
_entity_poly.pdbx_strand_id
1 'polypeptide(L)'
;MVSLSENVCSLVQRIWSRKGFILPQLLPLVIPLLMFIFTSHPLHWIFVMYIWILICGSFFFGVIGLNAAHHHPDIFHDGDTPR
;
A
#
# COMPACT_ATOMS: atom_id res chain seq x y z
N MET A 1 6.66 7.65 -6.42
CA MET A 1 5.41 7.05 -5.88
C MET A 1 4.60 6.64 -7.10
N VAL A 2 4.56 5.35 -7.45
CA VAL A 2 3.82 4.88 -8.65
C VAL A 2 2.33 5.08 -8.39
N SER A 3 1.64 5.77 -9.28
CA SER A 3 0.22 6.04 -9.10
C SER A 3 -0.58 4.73 -9.10
N LEU A 4 -1.62 4.64 -8.26
CA LEU A 4 -2.51 3.48 -8.21
C LEU A 4 -3.10 3.18 -9.61
N SER A 5 -3.36 4.23 -10.38
CA SER A 5 -3.85 4.14 -11.77
C SER A 5 -2.83 3.50 -12.72
N GLU A 6 -1.53 3.77 -12.54
CA GLU A 6 -0.45 3.21 -13.37
C GLU A 6 -0.25 1.71 -13.11
N ASN A 7 -0.35 1.30 -11.84
CA ASN A 7 -0.27 -0.11 -11.45
C ASN A 7 -1.46 -0.92 -11.98
N VAL A 8 -2.69 -0.38 -11.90
CA VAL A 8 -3.89 -1.05 -12.44
C VAL A 8 -3.82 -1.14 -13.97
N CYS A 9 -3.47 -0.04 -14.64
CA CYS A 9 -3.41 -0.02 -16.10
C CYS A 9 -2.33 -0.98 -16.63
N SER A 10 -1.15 -1.00 -16.00
CA SER A 10 -0.08 -1.93 -16.36
C SER A 10 -0.42 -3.39 -16.07
N LEU A 11 -1.21 -3.68 -15.03
CA LEU A 11 -1.70 -5.01 -14.72
C LEU A 11 -2.66 -5.50 -15.81
N VAL A 12 -3.67 -4.68 -16.15
CA VAL A 12 -4.66 -4.99 -17.20
C VAL A 12 -3.96 -5.21 -18.54
N GLN A 13 -3.02 -4.34 -18.91
CA GLN A 13 -2.27 -4.49 -20.15
C GLN A 13 -1.49 -5.80 -20.21
N ARG A 14 -0.87 -6.22 -19.09
CA ARG A 14 -0.13 -7.48 -19.03
C ARG A 14 -1.03 -8.70 -19.13
N ILE A 15 -2.18 -8.69 -18.46
CA ILE A 15 -3.20 -9.74 -18.58
C ILE A 15 -3.66 -9.85 -20.04
N TRP A 16 -4.02 -8.72 -20.67
CA TRP A 16 -4.45 -8.67 -22.07
C TRP A 16 -3.37 -9.17 -23.02
N SER A 17 -2.12 -8.74 -22.79
CA SER A 17 -0.97 -9.13 -23.61
C SER A 17 -0.42 -10.53 -23.29
N ARG A 18 -1.06 -11.27 -22.36
CA ARG A 18 -0.58 -12.55 -21.80
C ARG A 18 0.90 -12.53 -21.38
N LYS A 19 1.37 -11.39 -20.86
CA LYS A 19 2.72 -11.24 -20.32
C LYS A 19 2.73 -11.64 -18.85
N GLY A 20 3.85 -12.19 -18.39
CA GLY A 20 4.03 -12.53 -16.98
C GLY A 20 3.87 -11.33 -16.05
N PHE A 21 3.46 -11.61 -14.81
CA PHE A 21 3.38 -10.61 -13.75
C PHE A 21 4.77 -10.26 -13.22
N ILE A 22 4.93 -9.01 -12.78
CA ILE A 22 6.13 -8.57 -12.07
C ILE A 22 5.87 -8.56 -10.56
N LEU A 23 6.93 -8.72 -9.78
CA LEU A 23 6.83 -8.81 -8.32
C LEU A 23 5.98 -7.69 -7.66
N PRO A 24 6.10 -6.40 -8.05
CA PRO A 24 5.27 -5.34 -7.46
C PRO A 24 3.76 -5.53 -7.65
N GLN A 25 3.35 -6.21 -8.72
CA GLN A 25 1.93 -6.50 -8.98
C GLN A 25 1.39 -7.64 -8.12
N LEU A 26 2.28 -8.50 -7.61
CA LEU A 26 1.94 -9.64 -6.76
C LEU A 26 2.04 -9.30 -5.27
N LEU A 27 2.81 -8.28 -4.91
CA LEU A 27 3.06 -7.87 -3.53
C LEU A 27 1.76 -7.66 -2.70
N PRO A 28 0.69 -7.02 -3.23
CA PRO A 28 -0.55 -6.83 -2.47
C PRO A 28 -1.23 -8.16 -2.08
N LEU A 29 -0.97 -9.23 -2.82
CA LEU A 29 -1.58 -10.55 -2.58
C LEU A 29 -0.84 -11.37 -1.52
N VAL A 30 0.32 -10.93 -1.04
CA VAL A 30 1.10 -11.64 -0.02
C VAL A 30 0.31 -11.75 1.28
N ILE A 31 -0.31 -10.67 1.75
CA ILE A 31 -1.08 -10.66 3.00
C ILE A 31 -2.28 -11.62 2.97
N PRO A 32 -3.21 -11.55 1.99
CA PRO A 32 -4.33 -12.49 1.94
C PRO A 32 -3.88 -13.93 1.70
N LEU A 33 -2.77 -14.15 0.99
CA LEU A 33 -2.19 -15.50 0.82
C LEU A 33 -1.70 -16.07 2.15
N LEU A 34 -0.97 -15.28 2.95
CA LEU A 34 -0.52 -15.71 4.28
C LEU A 34 -1.72 -16.00 5.20
N MET A 35 -2.75 -15.15 5.19
CA MET A 35 -3.98 -15.43 5.95
C MET A 35 -4.64 -16.74 5.52
N PHE A 36 -4.68 -17.02 4.22
CA PHE A 36 -5.26 -18.26 3.70
C PHE A 36 -4.44 -19.50 4.09
N ILE A 37 -3.11 -19.42 4.09
CA ILE A 37 -2.23 -20.55 4.43
C ILE A 37 -2.25 -20.83 5.94
N PHE A 38 -2.22 -19.78 6.77
CA PHE A 38 -1.99 -19.91 8.21
C PHE A 38 -3.27 -19.88 9.05
N THR A 39 -4.45 -19.71 8.45
CA THR A 39 -5.72 -19.70 9.17
C THR A 39 -6.72 -20.68 8.57
N SER A 40 -7.66 -21.15 9.38
CA SER A 40 -8.79 -21.98 8.96
C SER A 40 -10.07 -21.16 8.72
N HIS A 41 -9.94 -19.85 8.56
CA HIS A 41 -11.09 -18.98 8.34
C HIS A 41 -11.60 -19.08 6.89
N PRO A 42 -12.92 -18.91 6.68
CA PRO A 42 -13.49 -18.91 5.35
C PRO A 42 -13.02 -17.69 4.54
N LEU A 43 -13.00 -17.83 3.21
CA LEU A 43 -12.47 -16.83 2.29
C LEU A 43 -13.09 -15.43 2.45
N HIS A 44 -14.38 -15.35 2.79
CA HIS A 44 -15.04 -14.06 3.00
C HIS A 44 -14.45 -13.31 4.21
N TRP A 45 -14.07 -14.02 5.28
CA TRP A 45 -13.43 -13.41 6.44
C TRP A 45 -12.02 -12.92 6.12
N ILE A 46 -11.26 -13.69 5.35
CA ILE A 46 -9.93 -13.27 4.85
C ILE A 46 -10.06 -12.00 4.02
N PHE A 47 -11.05 -11.92 3.14
CA PHE A 47 -11.31 -10.73 2.33
C PHE A 47 -11.68 -9.50 3.19
N VAL A 48 -12.59 -9.68 4.15
CA VAL A 48 -12.98 -8.60 5.08
C VAL A 48 -11.78 -8.08 5.87
N MET A 49 -10.95 -8.98 6.41
CA MET A 49 -9.73 -8.58 7.13
C MET A 49 -8.68 -7.93 6.24
N TYR A 50 -8.55 -8.37 5.00
CA TYR A 50 -7.67 -7.73 4.04
C TYR A 50 -8.09 -6.27 3.76
N ILE A 51 -9.39 -6.03 3.51
CA ILE A 51 -9.92 -4.68 3.33
C ILE A 51 -9.74 -3.84 4.61
N TRP A 52 -9.96 -4.43 5.78
CA TRP A 52 -9.77 -3.75 7.06
C TRP A 52 -8.32 -3.24 7.24
N ILE A 53 -7.32 -4.08 6.93
CA ILE A 53 -5.91 -3.69 6.99
C ILE A 53 -5.63 -2.53 6.04
N LEU A 54 -6.14 -2.57 4.81
CA LEU A 54 -5.96 -1.49 3.84
C LEU A 54 -6.56 -0.18 4.35
N ILE A 55 -7.78 -0.20 4.89
CA ILE A 55 -8.43 1.01 5.43
C ILE A 55 -7.63 1.59 6.59
N CYS A 56 -7.28 0.77 7.59
CA CYS A 56 -6.51 1.23 8.74
C CYS A 56 -5.15 1.79 8.31
N GLY A 57 -4.42 1.08 7.46
CA GLY A 57 -3.14 1.54 6.92
C GLY A 57 -3.27 2.87 6.20
N SER A 58 -4.20 2.98 5.25
CA SER A 58 -4.44 4.23 4.52
C SER A 58 -4.86 5.38 5.43
N PHE A 59 -5.69 5.11 6.44
CA PHE A 59 -6.08 6.12 7.42
C PHE A 59 -4.86 6.64 8.21
N PHE A 60 -4.05 5.76 8.79
CA PHE A 60 -2.87 6.19 9.56
C PHE A 60 -1.83 6.89 8.69
N PHE A 61 -1.54 6.37 7.49
CA PHE A 61 -0.65 7.05 6.54
C PHE A 61 -1.20 8.42 6.12
N GLY A 62 -2.52 8.54 5.94
CA GLY A 62 -3.18 9.81 5.64
C GLY A 62 -3.07 10.79 6.80
N VAL A 63 -3.39 10.36 8.03
CA VAL A 63 -3.27 11.18 9.24
C VAL A 63 -1.83 11.66 9.42
N ILE A 64 -0.85 10.76 9.32
CA ILE A 64 0.56 11.12 9.42
C ILE A 64 0.93 12.07 8.28
N GLY A 65 0.59 11.79 7.02
CA GLY A 65 0.92 12.65 5.89
C GLY A 65 0.33 14.06 5.97
N LEU A 66 -0.85 14.21 6.59
CA LEU A 66 -1.51 15.51 6.78
C LEU A 66 -0.99 16.29 7.99
N ASN A 67 -0.51 15.61 9.04
CA ASN A 67 -0.10 16.24 10.29
C ASN A 67 1.43 16.34 10.45
N ALA A 68 2.20 15.45 9.81
CA ALA A 68 3.65 15.46 9.81
C ALA A 68 4.17 16.49 8.79
N ALA A 69 3.99 17.77 9.12
CA ALA A 69 4.47 18.90 8.33
C ALA A 69 5.99 19.07 8.47
N HIS A 70 6.77 18.44 7.57
CA HIS A 70 8.23 18.66 7.45
C HIS A 70 8.62 19.42 6.17
N HIS A 71 7.65 20.01 5.48
CA HIS A 71 7.87 20.68 4.20
C HIS A 71 7.91 22.20 4.29
N HIS A 72 7.73 22.79 5.47
CA HIS A 72 8.00 24.21 5.64
C HIS A 72 9.52 24.38 5.86
N PRO A 73 10.22 25.13 5.00
CA PRO A 73 11.68 25.24 5.03
C PRO A 73 12.26 25.85 6.31
N ASP A 74 11.44 26.36 7.23
CA ASP A 74 11.86 27.06 8.45
C ASP A 74 11.53 26.29 9.73
N ILE A 75 10.90 25.11 9.62
CA ILE A 75 10.60 24.25 10.77
C ILE A 75 11.78 23.32 10.98
N PHE A 76 12.81 23.87 11.60
CA PHE A 76 14.00 23.16 12.07
C PHE A 76 13.80 22.80 13.54
N HIS A 77 14.20 21.60 13.94
CA HIS A 77 14.35 21.30 15.36
C HIS A 77 15.57 22.04 15.92
N ASP A 78 15.57 22.34 17.23
CA ASP A 78 16.75 22.95 17.88
C ASP A 78 17.98 22.05 17.66
N GLY A 79 18.94 22.55 16.87
CA GLY A 79 20.15 21.83 16.47
C GLY A 79 20.21 21.40 15.00
N ASP A 80 19.12 21.53 14.22
CA ASP A 80 19.17 21.36 12.78
C ASP A 80 19.91 22.54 12.13
N THR A 81 20.87 22.24 11.26
CA THR A 81 21.52 23.25 10.42
C THR A 81 20.59 23.63 9.26
N PRO A 82 20.31 24.92 9.04
CA PRO A 82 19.62 25.36 7.83
C PRO A 82 20.42 24.93 6.60
N ARG A 83 19.73 24.34 5.62
CA ARG A 83 20.30 23.88 4.35
C ARG A 83 19.98 24.85 3.22
#